data_AF-A0A4Q2X8M6-F1
#
_entry.id   AF-A0A4Q2X8M6-F1
#
_cell.length_a   1.000
_cell.length_b   1.000
_cell.length_c   1.000
_cell.angle_alpha   90.00
_cell.angle_beta   90.00
_cell.angle_gamma   90.00
#
_symmetry.space_group_name_H-M   'P 1'
#
loop_
_entity.id
_entity.type
_entity.pdbx_description
1 polymer ?
#
loop_
_entity_poly.entity_id
_entity_poly.type
_entity_poly.pdbx_seq_one_letter_code
_entity_poly.pdbx_strand_id
1 'polypeptide(L)'
;MPDIRDRLIDTAVRPLTDNAEMRFSATELLRNVTKDSGTAGEASVARWDAVDRKRGWRWILPWMLMAAISAVVIALEYQEVSRLSEWSGWMSRYNFLHPLPEAPMERVAASLGERDRLLLFGDLNQGDKVLRMEALWHSEPTNPAFYACHAVTHLLEKETLPPDYLETARRIDPENSWFLYLAAGSEMMKVVKKEQKPTKRVAGKVVREIKTYKILDPERYARTLQLLEEAGRLPKFQSYKTEMMRARMRLIPQRTFEEFLDSQLCMMSMGTGIIHLRKVPDVMAARMMQLADAGDVEGFKAFSKTSESLLDKMTAEEPGTLVDELVLAVVAGVTAEYQEHAFKKLGMEEEALRWKNMSARLQARAENRHKRPFIVDGKAVPAGKQTGLFFGDGVEMVARHAEHQPPVTDAELEPGRLFEHEMASRFLAHALWVLFLPCAAVLFCYRFCVTAVSRRLSLRMRDLLDFRDHAWVIGLGVLLPFLFVMAVNRLTPLGGREFGMRGTLMMLPLAHFVGLWLLWLVVPVQVIRWRLRRRAGHFGFRGPRWWD
;
A
#
# COMPACT_ATOMS: atom_id res chain seq x y z
N MET A 1 72.86 23.41 8.05
CA MET A 1 71.65 22.60 8.25
C MET A 1 70.86 22.61 6.96
N PRO A 2 70.30 21.48 6.48
CA PRO A 2 69.48 21.47 5.27
C PRO A 2 68.28 22.41 5.46
N ASP A 3 67.92 23.15 4.40
CA ASP A 3 66.76 24.03 4.38
C ASP A 3 65.49 23.26 4.79
N ILE A 4 64.67 23.84 5.67
CA ILE A 4 63.41 23.25 6.13
C ILE A 4 62.52 22.91 4.93
N ARG A 5 62.55 23.74 3.87
CA ARG A 5 61.83 23.49 2.63
C ARG A 5 62.31 22.22 1.91
N ASP A 6 63.61 22.02 1.80
CA ASP A 6 64.18 20.83 1.16
C ASP A 6 63.91 19.57 1.98
N ARG A 7 64.01 19.65 3.31
CA ARG A 7 63.68 18.54 4.21
C ARG A 7 62.19 18.16 4.14
N LEU A 8 61.32 19.16 4.02
CA LEU A 8 59.87 18.96 3.87
C LEU A 8 59.54 18.27 2.54
N ILE A 9 60.13 18.72 1.43
CA ILE A 9 59.95 18.12 0.11
C ILE A 9 60.49 16.69 0.07
N ASP A 10 61.70 16.45 0.60
CA ASP A 10 62.28 15.11 0.66
C ASP A 10 61.40 14.13 1.46
N THR A 11 60.86 14.59 2.60
CA THR A 11 59.95 13.79 3.43
C THR A 11 58.61 13.49 2.75
N ALA A 12 58.11 14.42 1.92
CA ALA A 12 56.87 14.24 1.15
C ALA A 12 57.01 13.21 0.01
N VAL A 13 58.20 13.10 -0.60
CA VAL A 13 58.43 12.18 -1.74
C VAL A 13 58.93 10.78 -1.35
N ARG A 14 59.17 10.49 -0.06
CA ARG A 14 59.60 9.15 0.41
C ARG A 14 58.73 7.99 -0.09
N PRO A 15 57.39 8.10 -0.21
CA PRO A 15 56.55 7.03 -0.77
C PRO A 15 56.77 6.74 -2.28
N LEU A 16 57.66 7.47 -2.94
CA LEU A 16 58.03 7.32 -4.35
C LEU A 16 59.46 6.81 -4.53
N THR A 17 60.11 6.35 -3.46
CA THR A 17 61.50 5.87 -3.50
C THR A 17 61.71 4.62 -4.36
N ASP A 18 60.62 3.90 -4.68
CA ASP A 18 60.57 2.77 -5.60
C ASP A 18 60.65 3.17 -7.09
N ASN A 19 60.50 4.45 -7.44
CA ASN A 19 60.57 4.92 -8.82
C ASN A 19 61.24 6.31 -8.92
N ALA A 20 62.46 6.34 -9.46
CA ALA A 20 63.29 7.54 -9.54
C ALA A 20 62.65 8.66 -10.39
N GLU A 21 61.99 8.32 -11.50
CA GLU A 21 61.31 9.28 -12.37
C GLU A 21 60.13 9.94 -11.66
N MET A 22 59.29 9.14 -10.99
CA MET A 22 58.16 9.66 -10.21
C MET A 22 58.63 10.53 -9.04
N ARG A 23 59.72 10.15 -8.37
CA ARG A 23 60.33 10.96 -7.30
C ARG A 23 60.84 12.29 -7.85
N PHE A 24 61.51 12.29 -9.00
CA PHE A 24 62.00 13.51 -9.64
C PHE A 24 60.85 14.45 -10.02
N SER A 25 59.83 13.95 -10.75
CA SER A 25 58.65 14.74 -11.13
C SER A 25 57.87 15.28 -9.93
N ALA A 26 57.73 14.49 -8.86
CA ALA A 26 57.10 14.92 -7.62
C ALA A 26 57.90 16.01 -6.91
N THR A 27 59.23 15.88 -6.88
CA THR A 27 60.14 16.86 -6.27
C THR A 27 60.07 18.20 -6.99
N GLU A 28 60.08 18.18 -8.33
CA GLU A 28 59.96 19.38 -9.15
C GLU A 28 58.59 20.06 -8.97
N LEU A 29 57.50 19.28 -8.99
CA LEU A 29 56.15 19.78 -8.71
C LEU A 29 56.06 20.45 -7.33
N LEU A 30 56.58 19.80 -6.29
CA LEU A 30 56.55 20.34 -4.93
C LEU A 30 57.46 21.56 -4.79
N ARG A 31 58.61 21.63 -5.44
CA ARG A 31 59.45 22.84 -5.45
C ARG A 31 58.68 24.04 -6.00
N ASN A 32 57.90 23.84 -7.05
CA ASN A 32 57.12 24.91 -7.70
C ASN A 32 55.94 25.39 -6.86
N VAL A 33 55.35 24.52 -6.03
CA VAL A 33 54.11 24.84 -5.29
C VAL A 33 54.35 25.11 -3.80
N THR A 34 55.46 24.61 -3.23
CA THR A 34 55.78 24.75 -1.81
C THR A 34 56.30 26.15 -1.52
N LYS A 35 55.54 26.89 -0.69
CA LYS A 35 55.93 28.20 -0.15
C LYS A 35 56.78 28.02 1.11
N ASP A 36 57.48 29.09 1.50
CA ASP A 36 58.22 29.09 2.76
C ASP A 36 57.28 28.79 3.93
N SER A 37 57.68 27.83 4.76
CA SER A 37 56.77 27.10 5.66
C SER A 37 57.15 27.19 7.14
N GLY A 38 58.33 27.72 7.47
CA GLY A 38 58.81 27.93 8.83
C GLY A 38 58.51 26.75 9.77
N THR A 39 57.99 27.05 10.97
CA THR A 39 57.65 26.05 12.00
C THR A 39 56.50 25.10 11.60
N ALA A 40 55.65 25.48 10.64
CA ALA A 40 54.58 24.61 10.16
C ALA A 40 55.11 23.49 9.25
N GLY A 41 56.22 23.72 8.54
CA GLY A 41 56.94 22.69 7.79
C GLY A 41 57.52 21.61 8.71
N GLU A 42 58.14 22.02 9.81
CA GLU A 42 58.72 21.07 10.79
C GLU A 42 57.65 20.18 11.45
N ALA A 43 56.50 20.74 11.80
CA ALA A 43 55.38 19.97 12.35
C ALA A 43 54.83 18.93 11.37
N SER A 44 54.91 19.21 10.06
CA SER A 44 54.47 18.29 9.00
C SER A 44 55.46 17.14 8.82
N VAL A 45 56.77 17.43 8.83
CA VAL A 45 57.84 16.41 8.82
C VAL A 45 57.73 15.47 10.01
N ALA A 46 57.58 16.01 11.23
CA ALA A 46 57.47 15.19 12.45
C ALA A 46 56.27 14.24 12.43
N ARG A 47 55.13 14.67 11.85
CA ARG A 47 53.94 13.82 11.69
C ARG A 47 54.17 12.69 10.70
N TRP A 48 54.74 13.00 9.54
CA TRP A 48 55.09 11.98 8.57
C TRP A 48 56.10 10.97 9.10
N ASP A 49 57.12 11.42 9.84
CA ASP A 49 58.07 10.52 10.52
C ASP A 49 57.35 9.60 11.52
N ALA A 50 56.33 10.09 12.24
CA ALA A 50 55.54 9.27 13.16
C ALA A 50 54.62 8.27 12.44
N VAL A 51 54.10 8.63 11.26
CA VAL A 51 53.28 7.74 10.42
C VAL A 51 54.14 6.66 9.78
N ASP A 52 55.32 7.02 9.24
CA ASP A 52 56.26 6.08 8.61
C ASP A 52 56.73 4.99 9.58
N ARG A 53 56.79 5.29 10.89
CA ARG A 53 57.11 4.32 11.95
C ARG A 53 55.99 3.31 12.25
N LYS A 54 54.74 3.58 11.83
CA LYS A 54 53.57 2.73 12.16
C LYS A 54 53.12 1.95 10.91
N ARG A 55 53.28 0.62 10.95
CA ARG A 55 52.94 -0.29 9.83
C ARG A 55 51.44 -0.24 9.48
N GLY A 56 51.15 -0.03 8.19
CA GLY A 56 49.89 0.49 7.66
C GLY A 56 48.71 -0.47 7.46
N TRP A 57 48.37 -1.36 8.41
CA TRP A 57 47.10 -2.13 8.32
C TRP A 57 45.95 -1.46 9.11
N ARG A 58 46.24 -0.68 10.15
CA ARG A 58 45.26 -0.22 11.16
C ARG A 58 44.11 0.65 10.62
N TRP A 59 44.24 1.23 9.43
CA TRP A 59 43.21 2.09 8.84
C TRP A 59 42.15 1.33 8.05
N ILE A 60 42.38 0.06 7.65
CA ILE A 60 41.38 -0.76 6.93
C ILE A 60 40.36 -1.35 7.90
N LEU A 61 40.80 -1.71 9.12
CA LEU A 61 39.97 -2.33 10.16
C LEU A 61 38.68 -1.55 10.48
N PRO A 62 38.69 -0.22 10.70
CA PRO A 62 37.45 0.53 10.95
C PRO A 62 36.50 0.56 9.74
N TRP A 63 37.02 0.55 8.52
CA TRP A 63 36.17 0.48 7.31
C TRP A 63 35.54 -0.90 7.14
N MET A 64 36.27 -1.98 7.43
CA MET A 64 35.70 -3.33 7.45
C MET A 64 34.64 -3.48 8.53
N LEU A 65 34.87 -2.92 9.73
CA LEU A 65 33.89 -2.93 10.82
C LEU A 65 32.62 -2.15 10.43
N MET A 66 32.77 -0.95 9.85
CA MET A 66 31.64 -0.17 9.35
C MET A 66 30.87 -0.92 8.26
N ALA A 67 31.55 -1.53 7.30
CA ALA A 67 30.90 -2.32 6.26
C ALA A 67 30.16 -3.54 6.84
N ALA A 68 30.72 -4.22 7.84
CA ALA A 68 30.07 -5.32 8.54
C ALA A 68 28.83 -4.86 9.30
N ILE A 69 28.92 -3.75 10.05
CA ILE A 69 27.77 -3.15 10.75
C ILE A 69 26.68 -2.77 9.75
N SER A 70 27.04 -2.09 8.65
CA SER A 70 26.09 -1.74 7.59
C SER A 70 25.44 -2.98 6.97
N ALA A 71 26.20 -4.04 6.71
CA ALA A 71 25.66 -5.29 6.17
C ALA A 71 24.69 -5.96 7.16
N VAL A 72 25.01 -5.96 8.45
CA VAL A 72 24.12 -6.49 9.50
C VAL A 72 22.84 -5.66 9.61
N VAL A 73 22.94 -4.33 9.64
CA VAL A 73 21.75 -3.45 9.67
C VAL A 73 20.88 -3.67 8.44
N ILE A 74 21.47 -3.72 7.24
CA ILE A 74 20.74 -4.01 6.00
C ILE A 74 20.10 -5.40 6.07
N ALA A 75 20.78 -6.42 6.58
CA ALA A 75 20.23 -7.77 6.68
C ALA A 75 19.06 -7.87 7.68
N LEU A 76 19.15 -7.16 8.82
CA LEU A 76 18.07 -7.09 9.80
C LEU A 76 16.86 -6.32 9.25
N GLU A 77 17.09 -5.17 8.62
CA GLU A 77 16.03 -4.37 8.02
C GLU A 77 15.45 -5.02 6.76
N TYR A 78 16.23 -5.82 6.03
CA TYR A 78 15.75 -6.51 4.83
C TYR A 78 14.55 -7.42 5.13
N GLN A 79 14.50 -8.06 6.31
CA GLN A 79 13.33 -8.87 6.69
C GLN A 79 12.08 -8.02 6.90
N GLU A 80 12.20 -6.84 7.54
CA GLU A 80 11.07 -5.94 7.72
C GLU A 80 10.63 -5.31 6.39
N VAL A 81 11.59 -4.89 5.56
CA VAL A 81 11.35 -4.33 4.23
C VAL A 81 10.77 -5.37 3.29
N SER A 82 11.24 -6.63 3.34
CA SER A 82 10.69 -7.71 2.52
C SER A 82 9.24 -7.99 2.92
N ARG A 83 8.93 -8.06 4.22
CA ARG A 83 7.55 -8.19 4.74
C ARG A 83 6.66 -7.03 4.30
N LEU A 84 7.14 -5.79 4.38
CA LEU A 84 6.42 -4.60 3.91
C LEU A 84 6.31 -4.57 2.37
N SER A 85 7.27 -5.14 1.64
CA SER A 85 7.22 -5.27 0.18
C SER A 85 6.26 -6.38 -0.27
N GLU A 86 6.13 -7.46 0.49
CA GLU A 86 5.10 -8.48 0.29
C GLU A 86 3.73 -7.87 0.57
N TRP A 87 3.60 -7.09 1.64
CA TRP A 87 2.37 -6.38 1.99
C TRP A 87 1.97 -5.34 0.93
N SER A 88 2.88 -4.45 0.54
CA SER A 88 2.63 -3.43 -0.48
C SER A 88 2.50 -4.03 -1.87
N GLY A 89 3.25 -5.09 -2.18
CA GLY A 89 3.12 -5.90 -3.39
C GLY A 89 1.77 -6.60 -3.46
N TRP A 90 1.26 -7.11 -2.35
CA TRP A 90 -0.07 -7.71 -2.28
C TRP A 90 -1.16 -6.65 -2.47
N MET A 91 -1.11 -5.55 -1.72
CA MET A 91 -2.04 -4.41 -1.86
C MET A 91 -2.04 -3.79 -3.26
N SER A 92 -0.88 -3.72 -3.93
CA SER A 92 -0.74 -3.07 -5.25
C SER A 92 -1.00 -4.00 -6.45
N ARG A 93 -0.69 -5.31 -6.34
CA ARG A 93 -0.93 -6.28 -7.42
C ARG A 93 -2.29 -6.95 -7.34
N TYR A 94 -2.87 -7.04 -6.14
CA TYR A 94 -4.04 -7.85 -5.89
C TYR A 94 -5.15 -7.01 -5.26
N ASN A 95 -6.26 -6.85 -5.97
CA ASN A 95 -7.51 -6.45 -5.34
C ASN A 95 -7.86 -7.45 -4.21
N PHE A 96 -8.74 -7.06 -3.28
CA PHE A 96 -9.28 -7.78 -2.10
C PHE A 96 -9.74 -9.25 -2.30
N LEU A 97 -9.56 -9.84 -3.49
CA LEU A 97 -10.04 -11.14 -3.94
C LEU A 97 -8.95 -12.23 -3.96
N HIS A 98 -7.69 -11.93 -3.66
CA HIS A 98 -6.61 -12.94 -3.64
C HIS A 98 -6.38 -13.54 -2.24
N PRO A 99 -5.89 -14.78 -2.16
CA PRO A 99 -5.59 -15.44 -0.89
C PRO A 99 -4.55 -14.64 -0.08
N LEU A 100 -4.71 -14.69 1.24
CA LEU A 100 -3.74 -14.18 2.20
C LEU A 100 -2.36 -14.82 1.97
N PRO A 101 -1.27 -14.07 2.20
CA PRO A 101 0.02 -14.72 2.45
C PRO A 101 -0.11 -15.69 3.64
N GLU A 102 0.55 -16.85 3.57
CA GLU A 102 0.44 -17.91 4.59
C GLU A 102 0.97 -17.45 5.95
N ALA A 103 2.04 -16.65 5.98
CA ALA A 103 2.72 -16.26 7.21
C ALA A 103 1.85 -15.42 8.19
N PRO A 104 1.09 -14.38 7.77
CA PRO A 104 0.09 -13.72 8.62
C PRO A 104 -0.95 -14.68 9.21
N MET A 105 -1.46 -15.62 8.40
CA MET A 105 -2.48 -16.58 8.82
C MET A 105 -1.95 -17.52 9.90
N GLU A 106 -0.74 -18.04 9.72
CA GLU A 106 -0.07 -18.91 10.70
C GLU A 106 0.17 -18.18 12.04
N ARG A 107 0.62 -16.92 11.99
CA ARG A 107 0.86 -16.14 13.22
C ARG A 107 -0.40 -15.89 14.03
N VAL A 108 -1.49 -15.49 13.37
CA VAL A 108 -2.78 -15.32 14.05
C VAL A 108 -3.29 -16.67 14.57
N ALA A 109 -3.22 -17.72 13.75
CA ALA A 109 -3.63 -19.06 14.13
C ALA A 109 -2.87 -19.63 15.33
N ALA A 110 -1.58 -19.31 15.48
CA ALA A 110 -0.75 -19.79 16.59
C ALA A 110 -1.22 -19.31 17.97
N SER A 111 -1.99 -18.22 18.03
CA SER A 111 -2.54 -17.68 19.27
C SER A 111 -3.94 -18.21 19.63
N LEU A 112 -4.53 -19.04 18.77
CA LEU A 112 -5.92 -19.50 18.87
C LEU A 112 -6.01 -20.96 19.29
N GLY A 113 -7.07 -21.29 20.05
CA GLY A 113 -7.47 -22.67 20.28
C GLY A 113 -7.99 -23.33 19.00
N GLU A 114 -8.09 -24.65 18.99
CA GLU A 114 -8.47 -25.43 17.80
C GLU A 114 -9.83 -24.99 17.21
N ARG A 115 -10.85 -24.80 18.06
CA ARG A 115 -12.18 -24.35 17.66
C ARG A 115 -12.15 -22.95 17.04
N ASP A 116 -11.43 -22.02 17.67
CA ASP A 116 -11.34 -20.63 17.21
C ASP A 116 -10.56 -20.53 15.90
N ARG A 117 -9.51 -21.33 15.76
CA ARG A 117 -8.74 -21.48 14.53
C ARG A 117 -9.62 -22.01 13.39
N LEU A 118 -10.42 -23.05 13.66
CA LEU A 118 -11.36 -23.62 12.69
C LEU A 118 -12.43 -22.59 12.29
N LEU A 119 -12.96 -21.81 13.24
CA LEU A 119 -13.93 -20.76 12.97
C LEU A 119 -13.36 -19.63 12.09
N LEU A 120 -12.12 -19.22 12.37
CA LEU A 120 -11.48 -18.10 11.68
C LEU A 120 -10.95 -18.47 10.29
N PHE A 121 -10.30 -19.63 10.17
CA PHE A 121 -9.57 -20.02 8.95
C PHE A 121 -10.01 -21.33 8.32
N GLY A 122 -10.81 -22.13 9.01
CA GLY A 122 -11.08 -23.51 8.65
C GLY A 122 -9.91 -24.45 8.99
N ASP A 123 -9.93 -25.66 8.44
CA ASP A 123 -8.86 -26.63 8.66
C ASP A 123 -7.61 -26.25 7.86
N LEU A 124 -6.65 -25.60 8.50
CA LEU A 124 -5.39 -25.17 7.89
C LEU A 124 -4.54 -26.32 7.34
N ASN A 125 -4.81 -27.58 7.70
CA ASN A 125 -4.12 -28.73 7.12
C ASN A 125 -4.54 -29.00 5.67
N GLN A 126 -5.67 -28.42 5.23
CA GLN A 126 -6.14 -28.51 3.85
C GLN A 126 -5.53 -27.38 3.00
N GLY A 127 -4.99 -27.73 1.83
CA GLY A 127 -4.49 -26.73 0.87
C GLY A 127 -5.61 -25.96 0.16
N ASP A 128 -6.77 -26.59 -0.06
CA ASP A 128 -7.92 -25.99 -0.74
C ASP A 128 -8.84 -25.28 0.26
N LYS A 129 -9.12 -24.00 0.03
CA LYS A 129 -9.99 -23.16 0.88
C LYS A 129 -11.40 -23.72 1.01
N VAL A 130 -11.91 -24.40 -0.03
CA VAL A 130 -13.21 -25.08 0.04
C VAL A 130 -13.18 -26.18 1.11
N LEU A 131 -12.16 -27.04 1.08
CA LEU A 131 -11.98 -28.11 2.06
C LEU A 131 -11.76 -27.55 3.48
N ARG A 132 -11.07 -26.41 3.62
CA ARG A 132 -10.93 -25.73 4.93
C ARG A 132 -12.29 -25.38 5.54
N MET A 133 -13.17 -24.77 4.74
CA MET A 133 -14.49 -24.35 5.18
C MET A 133 -15.48 -25.53 5.28
N GLU A 134 -15.27 -26.57 4.49
CA GLU A 134 -16.02 -27.82 4.60
C GLU A 134 -15.76 -28.51 5.95
N ALA A 135 -14.51 -28.51 6.42
CA ALA A 135 -14.18 -29.03 7.75
C ALA A 135 -14.88 -28.25 8.88
N LEU A 136 -14.98 -26.92 8.75
CA LEU A 136 -15.77 -26.09 9.68
C LEU A 136 -17.24 -26.50 9.65
N TRP A 137 -17.82 -26.70 8.46
CA TRP A 137 -19.18 -27.19 8.31
C TRP A 137 -19.39 -28.56 8.96
N HIS A 138 -18.53 -29.54 8.69
CA HIS A 138 -18.64 -30.89 9.24
C HIS A 138 -18.45 -30.94 10.76
N SER A 139 -17.81 -29.94 11.36
CA SER A 139 -17.69 -29.84 12.82
C SER A 139 -19.03 -29.60 13.53
N GLU A 140 -19.96 -28.90 12.87
CA GLU A 140 -21.33 -28.66 13.37
C GLU A 140 -22.34 -28.76 12.20
N PRO A 141 -22.70 -29.97 11.72
CA PRO A 141 -23.52 -30.20 10.51
C PRO A 141 -25.00 -29.75 10.60
N THR A 142 -25.40 -29.17 11.71
CA THR A 142 -26.73 -28.56 11.90
C THR A 142 -26.66 -27.04 11.98
N ASN A 143 -25.46 -26.46 11.87
CA ASN A 143 -25.23 -25.02 11.99
C ASN A 143 -25.35 -24.33 10.63
N PRO A 144 -26.47 -23.62 10.34
CA PRO A 144 -26.69 -23.01 9.03
C PRO A 144 -25.67 -21.92 8.68
N ALA A 145 -25.06 -21.27 9.67
CA ALA A 145 -24.04 -20.25 9.44
C ALA A 145 -22.73 -20.86 8.88
N PHE A 146 -22.33 -22.02 9.39
CA PHE A 146 -21.14 -22.73 8.89
C PHE A 146 -21.37 -23.27 7.48
N TYR A 147 -22.57 -23.79 7.23
CA TYR A 147 -22.95 -24.22 5.89
C TYR A 147 -22.98 -23.06 4.88
N ALA A 148 -23.58 -21.93 5.26
CA ALA A 148 -23.60 -20.72 4.43
C ALA A 148 -22.17 -20.25 4.08
N CYS A 149 -21.26 -20.29 5.04
CA CYS A 149 -19.84 -19.96 4.83
C CYS A 149 -19.16 -20.94 3.85
N HIS A 150 -19.39 -22.25 3.99
CA HIS A 150 -18.91 -23.27 3.08
C HIS A 150 -19.46 -23.05 1.66
N ALA A 151 -20.77 -22.89 1.50
CA ALA A 151 -21.41 -22.70 0.20
C ALA A 151 -20.93 -21.44 -0.53
N VAL A 152 -20.78 -20.32 0.18
CA VAL A 152 -20.23 -19.08 -0.38
C VAL A 152 -18.78 -19.28 -0.82
N THR A 153 -17.97 -19.98 -0.01
CA THR A 153 -16.58 -20.26 -0.36
C THR A 153 -16.49 -21.16 -1.58
N HIS A 154 -17.32 -22.21 -1.64
CA HIS A 154 -17.42 -23.09 -2.80
C HIS A 154 -17.80 -22.30 -4.06
N LEU A 155 -18.77 -21.39 -3.97
CA LEU A 155 -19.18 -20.54 -5.08
C LEU A 155 -18.08 -19.58 -5.56
N LEU A 156 -17.33 -18.98 -4.63
CA LEU A 156 -16.24 -18.06 -4.96
C LEU A 156 -15.05 -18.78 -5.62
N GLU A 157 -14.70 -19.98 -5.13
CA GLU A 157 -13.49 -20.69 -5.57
C GLU A 157 -13.75 -21.64 -6.76
N LYS A 158 -14.97 -22.19 -6.89
CA LYS A 158 -15.32 -23.19 -7.92
C LYS A 158 -16.39 -22.72 -8.90
N GLU A 159 -16.88 -21.49 -8.78
CA GLU A 159 -17.98 -20.91 -9.58
C GLU A 159 -19.28 -21.75 -9.58
N THR A 160 -19.43 -22.66 -8.62
CA THR A 160 -20.53 -23.62 -8.50
C THR A 160 -20.93 -23.77 -7.03
N LEU A 161 -22.14 -24.23 -6.76
CA LEU A 161 -22.59 -24.57 -5.41
C LEU A 161 -22.27 -26.03 -5.08
N PRO A 162 -22.23 -26.40 -3.78
CA PRO A 162 -22.11 -27.81 -3.38
C PRO A 162 -23.20 -28.69 -4.04
N PRO A 163 -22.90 -29.96 -4.39
CA PRO A 163 -23.84 -30.81 -5.14
C PRO A 163 -25.21 -31.00 -4.47
N ASP A 164 -25.25 -31.07 -3.13
CA ASP A 164 -26.43 -31.25 -2.29
C ASP A 164 -26.99 -29.91 -1.78
N TYR A 165 -26.68 -28.80 -2.45
CA TYR A 165 -26.77 -27.48 -1.85
C TYR A 165 -28.15 -27.15 -1.24
N LEU A 166 -29.19 -27.25 -2.08
CA LEU A 166 -30.57 -26.94 -1.69
C LEU A 166 -31.17 -28.01 -0.77
N GLU A 167 -30.75 -29.27 -0.91
CA GLU A 167 -31.21 -30.36 -0.04
C GLU A 167 -30.74 -30.10 1.39
N THR A 168 -29.45 -29.84 1.58
CA THR A 168 -28.87 -29.53 2.88
C THR A 168 -29.44 -28.22 3.44
N ALA A 169 -29.60 -27.17 2.62
CA ALA A 169 -30.23 -25.92 3.05
C ALA A 169 -31.66 -26.13 3.58
N ARG A 170 -32.49 -26.90 2.85
CA ARG A 170 -33.87 -27.22 3.26
C ARG A 170 -33.92 -28.05 4.54
N ARG A 171 -32.90 -28.89 4.80
CA ARG A 171 -32.80 -29.68 6.02
C ARG A 171 -32.49 -28.82 7.25
N ILE A 172 -31.61 -27.83 7.11
CA ILE A 172 -31.07 -27.09 8.27
C ILE A 172 -31.75 -25.75 8.55
N ASP A 173 -32.32 -25.11 7.53
CA ASP A 173 -33.03 -23.84 7.67
C ASP A 173 -34.09 -23.67 6.55
N PRO A 174 -35.17 -24.48 6.56
CA PRO A 174 -36.14 -24.60 5.46
C PRO A 174 -36.87 -23.29 5.11
N GLU A 175 -37.01 -22.38 6.07
CA GLU A 175 -37.75 -21.13 5.89
C GLU A 175 -36.91 -19.99 5.33
N ASN A 176 -35.60 -20.20 5.13
CA ASN A 176 -34.68 -19.14 4.76
C ASN A 176 -34.49 -19.03 3.24
N SER A 177 -35.08 -17.97 2.68
CA SER A 177 -35.00 -17.61 1.27
C SER A 177 -33.58 -17.27 0.79
N TRP A 178 -32.64 -16.92 1.67
CA TRP A 178 -31.28 -16.56 1.26
C TRP A 178 -30.61 -17.66 0.45
N PHE A 179 -30.80 -18.93 0.83
CA PHE A 179 -30.19 -20.05 0.13
C PHE A 179 -30.71 -20.15 -1.32
N LEU A 180 -32.01 -19.95 -1.54
CA LEU A 180 -32.61 -19.95 -2.87
C LEU A 180 -32.16 -18.74 -3.70
N TYR A 181 -32.02 -17.56 -3.09
CA TYR A 181 -31.47 -16.40 -3.78
C TYR A 181 -30.01 -16.61 -4.19
N LEU A 182 -29.19 -17.26 -3.36
CA LEU A 182 -27.83 -17.61 -3.72
C LEU A 182 -27.79 -18.66 -4.84
N ALA A 183 -28.67 -19.67 -4.81
CA ALA A 183 -28.85 -20.62 -5.92
C ALA A 183 -29.21 -19.91 -7.23
N ALA A 184 -30.22 -19.06 -7.20
CA ALA A 184 -30.60 -18.22 -8.34
C ALA A 184 -29.41 -17.38 -8.81
N GLY A 185 -28.63 -16.85 -7.86
CA GLY A 185 -27.46 -16.04 -8.16
C GLY A 185 -26.28 -16.79 -8.79
N SER A 186 -26.11 -18.07 -8.45
CA SER A 186 -25.12 -18.94 -9.09
C SER A 186 -25.55 -19.33 -10.51
N GLU A 187 -26.84 -19.58 -10.72
CA GLU A 187 -27.38 -20.03 -11.99
C GLU A 187 -27.38 -18.94 -13.07
N MET A 188 -27.54 -17.68 -12.68
CA MET A 188 -27.69 -16.58 -13.63
C MET A 188 -26.39 -16.13 -14.31
N MET A 189 -25.23 -16.64 -13.90
CA MET A 189 -23.94 -16.24 -14.47
C MET A 189 -23.93 -16.55 -15.98
N LYS A 190 -23.83 -15.49 -16.79
CA LYS A 190 -23.89 -15.52 -18.27
C LYS A 190 -25.25 -15.95 -18.86
N VAL A 191 -26.33 -15.93 -18.09
CA VAL A 191 -27.69 -16.28 -18.57
C VAL A 191 -28.37 -15.14 -19.32
N VAL A 192 -28.18 -13.90 -18.85
CA VAL A 192 -28.68 -12.69 -19.52
C VAL A 192 -27.54 -11.75 -19.87
N LYS A 193 -27.64 -11.12 -21.04
CA LYS A 193 -26.68 -10.10 -21.50
C LYS A 193 -27.40 -8.77 -21.67
N LYS A 194 -26.98 -7.78 -20.89
CA LYS A 194 -27.44 -6.39 -21.02
C LYS A 194 -26.91 -5.83 -22.34
N GLU A 195 -27.80 -5.39 -23.22
CA GLU A 195 -27.41 -4.75 -24.47
C GLU A 195 -26.84 -3.35 -24.20
N GLN A 196 -25.69 -3.06 -24.80
CA GLN A 196 -25.09 -1.73 -24.70
C GLN A 196 -25.69 -0.85 -25.78
N LYS A 197 -26.50 0.13 -25.37
CA LYS A 197 -26.89 1.24 -26.23
C LYS A 197 -25.94 2.43 -26.00
N PRO A 198 -25.52 3.13 -27.06
CA PRO A 198 -24.70 4.34 -26.92
C PRO A 198 -25.46 5.40 -26.12
N THR A 199 -24.74 6.11 -25.27
CA THR A 199 -25.30 7.19 -24.44
C THR A 199 -25.83 8.31 -25.35
N LYS A 200 -27.15 8.50 -25.39
CA LYS A 200 -27.78 9.54 -26.19
C LYS A 200 -27.75 10.88 -25.43
N ARG A 201 -27.38 11.97 -26.10
CA ARG A 201 -27.47 13.34 -25.55
C ARG A 201 -28.55 14.10 -26.30
N VAL A 202 -29.50 14.70 -25.57
CA VAL A 202 -30.56 15.56 -26.11
C VAL A 202 -30.51 16.88 -25.36
N ALA A 203 -30.37 18.00 -26.09
CA ALA A 203 -30.25 19.35 -25.52
C ALA A 203 -29.18 19.47 -24.39
N GLY A 204 -28.02 18.84 -24.59
CA GLY A 204 -26.92 18.86 -23.61
C GLY A 204 -27.11 17.93 -22.39
N LYS A 205 -28.29 17.32 -22.23
CA LYS A 205 -28.56 16.34 -21.16
C LYS A 205 -28.36 14.92 -21.67
N VAL A 206 -27.72 14.08 -20.86
CA VAL A 206 -27.65 12.64 -21.12
C VAL A 206 -29.04 12.05 -20.92
N VAL A 207 -29.63 11.52 -21.98
CA VAL A 207 -30.88 10.73 -21.92
C VAL A 207 -30.47 9.28 -21.79
N ARG A 208 -30.70 8.71 -20.60
CA ARG A 208 -30.54 7.27 -20.38
C ARG A 208 -31.80 6.57 -20.87
N GLU A 209 -31.68 5.86 -21.99
CA GLU A 209 -32.70 4.89 -22.40
C GLU A 209 -32.56 3.62 -21.56
N ILE A 210 -33.68 2.97 -21.26
CA ILE A 210 -33.66 1.68 -20.56
C ILE A 210 -32.91 0.66 -21.43
N LYS A 211 -32.06 -0.14 -20.80
CA LYS A 211 -31.29 -1.16 -21.52
C LYS A 211 -32.15 -2.40 -21.69
N THR A 212 -32.06 -3.01 -22.86
CA THR A 212 -32.70 -4.28 -23.19
C THR A 212 -31.80 -5.45 -22.74
N TYR A 213 -32.39 -6.61 -22.48
CA TYR A 213 -31.65 -7.82 -22.13
C TYR A 213 -31.87 -8.90 -23.20
N LYS A 214 -30.78 -9.55 -23.59
CA LYS A 214 -30.81 -10.78 -24.39
C LYS A 214 -30.69 -11.98 -23.47
N ILE A 215 -31.62 -12.92 -23.58
CA ILE A 215 -31.55 -14.22 -22.90
C ILE A 215 -30.61 -15.12 -23.72
N LEU A 216 -29.55 -15.61 -23.09
CA LEU A 216 -28.55 -16.46 -23.72
C LEU A 216 -28.82 -17.95 -23.48
N ASP A 217 -29.41 -18.29 -22.34
CA ASP A 217 -29.75 -19.65 -21.93
C ASP A 217 -31.18 -19.68 -21.38
N PRO A 218 -32.18 -20.07 -22.19
CA PRO A 218 -33.59 -20.07 -21.79
C PRO A 218 -33.92 -21.04 -20.65
N GLU A 219 -33.24 -22.20 -20.59
CA GLU A 219 -33.51 -23.21 -19.57
C GLU A 219 -33.00 -22.76 -18.21
N ARG A 220 -31.75 -22.27 -18.15
CA ARG A 220 -31.19 -21.70 -16.92
C ARG A 220 -31.97 -20.47 -16.48
N TYR A 221 -32.38 -19.62 -17.43
CA TYR A 221 -33.25 -18.47 -17.14
C TYR A 221 -34.56 -18.88 -16.47
N ALA A 222 -35.26 -19.89 -17.01
CA ALA A 222 -36.50 -20.40 -16.42
C ALA A 222 -36.27 -20.98 -15.01
N ARG A 223 -35.20 -21.77 -14.81
CA ARG A 223 -34.84 -22.29 -13.48
C ARG A 223 -34.52 -21.18 -12.48
N THR A 224 -33.78 -20.14 -12.90
CA THR A 224 -33.51 -18.98 -12.04
C THR A 224 -34.81 -18.30 -11.63
N LEU A 225 -35.76 -18.08 -12.54
CA LEU A 225 -37.05 -17.47 -12.20
C LEU A 225 -37.85 -18.32 -11.21
N GLN A 226 -37.86 -19.65 -11.37
CA GLN A 226 -38.51 -20.56 -10.42
C GLN A 226 -37.90 -20.44 -9.02
N LEU A 227 -36.57 -20.41 -8.92
CA LEU A 227 -35.87 -20.22 -7.65
C LEU A 227 -36.22 -18.87 -6.99
N LEU A 228 -36.31 -17.79 -7.78
CA LEU A 228 -36.68 -16.47 -7.27
C LEU A 228 -38.13 -16.44 -6.76
N GLU A 229 -39.06 -17.08 -7.47
CA GLU A 229 -40.45 -17.19 -7.03
C GLU A 229 -40.60 -18.05 -5.77
N GLU A 230 -39.87 -19.18 -5.68
CA GLU A 230 -39.82 -20.00 -4.46
C GLU A 230 -39.26 -19.21 -3.28
N ALA A 231 -38.15 -18.47 -3.49
CA ALA A 231 -37.54 -17.61 -2.48
C ALA A 231 -38.48 -16.49 -2.02
N GLY A 232 -39.28 -15.93 -2.93
CA GLY A 232 -40.29 -14.92 -2.63
C GLY A 232 -41.35 -15.40 -1.63
N ARG A 233 -41.69 -16.71 -1.64
CA ARG A 233 -42.72 -17.30 -0.77
C ARG A 233 -42.25 -17.61 0.65
N LEU A 234 -40.95 -17.79 0.85
CA LEU A 234 -40.40 -18.10 2.18
C LEU A 234 -40.34 -16.85 3.08
N PRO A 235 -40.57 -16.97 4.40
CA PRO A 235 -40.73 -15.80 5.27
C PRO A 235 -39.40 -15.17 5.71
N LYS A 236 -38.30 -15.93 5.77
CA LYS A 236 -37.03 -15.50 6.38
C LYS A 236 -35.98 -15.21 5.32
N PHE A 237 -35.08 -14.28 5.60
CA PHE A 237 -33.85 -14.04 4.83
C PHE A 237 -32.70 -13.78 5.80
N GLN A 238 -31.72 -14.69 5.84
CA GLN A 238 -30.55 -14.57 6.70
C GLN A 238 -29.33 -15.14 5.99
N SER A 239 -28.35 -14.28 5.71
CA SER A 239 -27.09 -14.63 5.07
C SER A 239 -26.05 -15.21 6.03
N TYR A 240 -26.29 -15.09 7.34
CA TYR A 240 -25.38 -15.45 8.43
C TYR A 240 -24.04 -14.70 8.44
N LYS A 241 -23.82 -13.77 7.49
CA LYS A 241 -22.54 -13.08 7.33
C LYS A 241 -22.21 -12.21 8.53
N THR A 242 -23.15 -11.38 8.97
CA THR A 242 -22.95 -10.44 10.10
C THR A 242 -22.65 -11.21 11.39
N GLU A 243 -23.35 -12.32 11.61
CA GLU A 243 -23.12 -13.22 12.75
C GLU A 243 -21.71 -13.83 12.72
N MET A 244 -21.32 -14.44 11.59
CA MET A 244 -19.99 -15.01 11.40
C MET A 244 -18.88 -13.97 11.53
N MET A 245 -19.09 -12.77 10.99
CA MET A 245 -18.14 -11.66 11.09
C MET A 245 -17.94 -11.24 12.54
N ARG A 246 -19.02 -11.05 13.31
CA ARG A 246 -18.93 -10.72 14.75
C ARG A 246 -18.21 -11.79 15.55
N ALA A 247 -18.47 -13.07 15.24
CA ALA A 247 -17.81 -14.18 15.90
C ALA A 247 -16.31 -14.16 15.61
N ARG A 248 -15.91 -13.99 14.34
CA ARG A 248 -14.51 -13.94 13.91
C ARG A 248 -13.76 -12.71 14.42
N MET A 249 -14.38 -11.54 14.43
CA MET A 249 -13.76 -10.29 14.92
C MET A 249 -13.26 -10.39 16.36
N ARG A 250 -13.92 -11.20 17.21
CA ARG A 250 -13.52 -11.41 18.61
C ARG A 250 -12.25 -12.25 18.76
N LEU A 251 -11.84 -12.96 17.71
CA LEU A 251 -10.67 -13.87 17.70
C LEU A 251 -9.40 -13.20 17.19
N ILE A 252 -9.51 -11.96 16.72
CA ILE A 252 -8.45 -11.32 15.94
C ILE A 252 -7.57 -10.47 16.87
N PRO A 253 -6.27 -10.78 17.03
CA PRO A 253 -5.39 -10.09 17.96
C PRO A 253 -5.05 -8.68 17.47
N GLN A 254 -5.07 -7.70 18.37
CA GLN A 254 -4.79 -6.29 18.04
C GLN A 254 -3.91 -5.62 19.10
N ARG A 255 -3.11 -6.39 19.85
CA ARG A 255 -2.33 -5.84 20.98
C ARG A 255 -1.06 -5.15 20.50
N THR A 256 -0.44 -5.70 19.46
CA THR A 256 0.75 -5.12 18.83
C THR A 256 0.41 -4.62 17.43
N PHE A 257 1.28 -3.76 16.90
CA PHE A 257 1.14 -3.26 15.53
C PHE A 257 1.24 -4.40 14.49
N GLU A 258 2.13 -5.36 14.72
CA GLU A 258 2.28 -6.54 13.84
C GLU A 258 1.01 -7.39 13.85
N GLU A 259 0.47 -7.66 15.03
CA GLU A 259 -0.81 -8.36 15.18
C GLU A 259 -1.93 -7.59 14.47
N PHE A 260 -2.00 -6.26 14.64
CA PHE A 260 -3.01 -5.45 13.96
C PHE A 260 -2.93 -5.57 12.43
N LEU A 261 -1.74 -5.54 11.84
CA LEU A 261 -1.56 -5.70 10.39
C LEU A 261 -1.99 -7.08 9.90
N ASP A 262 -1.54 -8.15 10.58
CA ASP A 262 -1.91 -9.52 10.23
C ASP A 262 -3.43 -9.73 10.34
N SER A 263 -4.01 -9.16 11.38
CA SER A 263 -5.44 -9.16 11.67
C SER A 263 -6.28 -8.44 10.62
N GLN A 264 -5.83 -7.28 10.13
CA GLN A 264 -6.51 -6.57 9.05
C GLN A 264 -6.48 -7.40 7.76
N LEU A 265 -5.35 -8.03 7.43
CA LEU A 265 -5.29 -8.92 6.27
C LEU A 265 -6.25 -10.11 6.42
N CYS A 266 -6.33 -10.70 7.62
CA CYS A 266 -7.27 -11.77 7.94
C CYS A 266 -8.71 -11.34 7.66
N MET A 267 -9.11 -10.17 8.15
CA MET A 267 -10.43 -9.58 7.91
C MET A 267 -10.72 -9.32 6.44
N MET A 268 -9.77 -8.75 5.70
CA MET A 268 -9.95 -8.42 4.29
C MET A 268 -10.14 -9.66 3.41
N SER A 269 -9.60 -10.81 3.80
CA SER A 269 -9.76 -12.08 3.06
C SER A 269 -11.12 -12.75 3.24
N MET A 270 -11.91 -12.30 4.21
CA MET A 270 -13.24 -12.87 4.48
C MET A 270 -14.20 -12.41 3.37
N GLY A 271 -14.33 -13.26 2.35
CA GLY A 271 -15.12 -12.96 1.15
C GLY A 271 -16.57 -12.57 1.43
N THR A 272 -17.18 -11.82 0.52
CA THR A 272 -18.58 -11.40 0.61
C THR A 272 -19.45 -12.22 -0.35
N GLY A 273 -20.25 -13.14 0.18
CA GLY A 273 -21.15 -13.97 -0.64
C GLY A 273 -22.24 -13.17 -1.36
N ILE A 274 -22.62 -12.02 -0.81
CA ILE A 274 -23.68 -11.16 -1.36
C ILE A 274 -23.34 -10.61 -2.76
N ILE A 275 -22.06 -10.56 -3.15
CA ILE A 275 -21.66 -10.04 -4.47
C ILE A 275 -22.30 -10.80 -5.62
N HIS A 276 -22.60 -12.09 -5.41
CA HIS A 276 -23.32 -12.92 -6.37
C HIS A 276 -24.78 -12.47 -6.52
N LEU A 277 -25.42 -11.91 -5.49
CA LEU A 277 -26.79 -11.37 -5.60
C LEU A 277 -26.86 -10.10 -6.44
N ARG A 278 -25.75 -9.39 -6.65
CA ARG A 278 -25.70 -8.12 -7.43
C ARG A 278 -26.30 -8.24 -8.83
N LYS A 279 -26.26 -9.43 -9.42
CA LYS A 279 -26.71 -9.70 -10.78
C LYS A 279 -28.14 -10.25 -10.86
N VAL A 280 -28.75 -10.64 -9.74
CA VAL A 280 -30.14 -11.14 -9.67
C VAL A 280 -31.15 -10.15 -10.27
N PRO A 281 -31.02 -8.83 -10.04
CA PRO A 281 -31.88 -7.84 -10.68
C PRO A 281 -31.83 -7.84 -12.20
N ASP A 282 -30.73 -8.26 -12.85
CA ASP A 282 -30.65 -8.27 -14.31
C ASP A 282 -31.62 -9.32 -14.90
N VAL A 283 -31.78 -10.48 -14.23
CA VAL A 283 -32.75 -11.53 -14.62
C VAL A 283 -34.18 -11.07 -14.37
N MET A 284 -34.43 -10.45 -13.21
CA MET A 284 -35.74 -9.92 -12.86
C MET A 284 -36.16 -8.81 -13.82
N ALA A 285 -35.25 -7.92 -14.16
CA ALA A 285 -35.44 -6.87 -15.15
C ALA A 285 -35.83 -7.45 -16.52
N ALA A 286 -35.14 -8.49 -16.98
CA ALA A 286 -35.49 -9.17 -18.23
C ALA A 286 -36.92 -9.74 -18.21
N ARG A 287 -37.34 -10.34 -17.08
CA ARG A 287 -38.69 -10.88 -16.92
C ARG A 287 -39.76 -9.79 -16.89
N MET A 288 -39.51 -8.71 -16.16
CA MET A 288 -40.39 -7.54 -16.11
C MET A 288 -40.60 -6.95 -17.51
N MET A 289 -39.53 -6.86 -18.31
CA MET A 289 -39.62 -6.42 -19.71
C MET A 289 -40.45 -7.37 -20.56
N GLN A 290 -40.23 -8.69 -20.49
CA GLN A 290 -41.02 -9.66 -21.25
C GLN A 290 -42.52 -9.56 -20.95
N LEU A 291 -42.89 -9.42 -19.68
CA LEU A 291 -44.29 -9.28 -19.26
C LEU A 291 -44.90 -7.96 -19.75
N ALA A 292 -44.16 -6.86 -19.62
CA ALA A 292 -44.58 -5.55 -20.11
C ALA A 292 -44.69 -5.49 -21.64
N ASP A 293 -43.78 -6.15 -22.37
CA ASP A 293 -43.80 -6.25 -23.82
C ASP A 293 -44.98 -7.10 -24.32
N ALA A 294 -45.36 -8.14 -23.56
CA ALA A 294 -46.52 -8.97 -23.84
C ALA A 294 -47.86 -8.34 -23.43
N GLY A 295 -47.86 -7.22 -22.69
CA GLY A 295 -49.07 -6.63 -22.14
C GLY A 295 -49.69 -7.44 -20.98
N ASP A 296 -48.94 -8.35 -20.35
CA ASP A 296 -49.42 -9.23 -19.30
C ASP A 296 -49.43 -8.51 -17.93
N VAL A 297 -50.51 -7.78 -17.67
CA VAL A 297 -50.70 -6.99 -16.44
C VAL A 297 -50.70 -7.88 -15.19
N GLU A 298 -51.42 -9.00 -15.22
CA GLU A 298 -51.59 -9.85 -14.03
C GLU A 298 -50.33 -10.66 -13.74
N GLY A 299 -49.67 -11.19 -14.78
CA GLY A 299 -48.37 -11.83 -14.63
C GLY A 299 -47.31 -10.86 -14.12
N PHE A 300 -47.32 -9.61 -14.59
CA PHE A 300 -46.43 -8.58 -14.08
C PHE A 300 -46.69 -8.22 -12.62
N LYS A 301 -47.95 -8.01 -12.20
CA LYS A 301 -48.29 -7.75 -10.79
C LYS A 301 -47.84 -8.89 -9.87
N ALA A 302 -48.06 -10.14 -10.28
CA ALA A 302 -47.61 -11.30 -9.52
C ALA A 302 -46.08 -11.34 -9.38
N PHE A 303 -45.35 -11.08 -10.48
CA PHE A 303 -43.89 -11.05 -10.46
C PHE A 303 -43.33 -9.83 -9.70
N SER A 304 -44.01 -8.68 -9.74
CA SER A 304 -43.61 -7.48 -9.00
C SER A 304 -43.48 -7.76 -7.51
N LYS A 305 -44.44 -8.50 -6.94
CA LYS A 305 -44.41 -8.93 -5.53
C LYS A 305 -43.17 -9.77 -5.20
N THR A 306 -42.69 -10.60 -6.12
CA THR A 306 -41.45 -11.37 -5.93
C THR A 306 -40.26 -10.43 -5.79
N SER A 307 -40.21 -9.38 -6.60
CA SER A 307 -39.13 -8.40 -6.52
C SER A 307 -39.19 -7.47 -5.32
N GLU A 308 -40.40 -7.06 -4.91
CA GLU A 308 -40.61 -6.32 -3.68
C GLU A 308 -40.21 -7.15 -2.48
N SER A 309 -40.59 -8.45 -2.45
CA SER A 309 -40.19 -9.37 -1.40
C SER A 309 -38.67 -9.48 -1.25
N LEU A 310 -37.92 -9.56 -2.35
CA LEU A 310 -36.45 -9.54 -2.29
C LEU A 310 -35.92 -8.26 -1.65
N LEU A 311 -36.43 -7.10 -2.06
CA LEU A 311 -35.99 -5.81 -1.50
C LEU A 311 -36.36 -5.66 -0.03
N ASP A 312 -37.56 -6.03 0.37
CA ASP A 312 -38.03 -5.95 1.76
C ASP A 312 -37.16 -6.86 2.65
N LYS A 313 -36.86 -8.07 2.19
CA LYS A 313 -36.01 -9.03 2.90
C LYS A 313 -34.56 -8.55 3.03
N MET A 314 -33.97 -8.06 1.94
CA MET A 314 -32.60 -7.56 1.97
C MET A 314 -32.46 -6.25 2.76
N THR A 315 -33.48 -5.40 2.81
CA THR A 315 -33.46 -4.16 3.62
C THR A 315 -33.73 -4.42 5.09
N ALA A 316 -34.46 -5.49 5.43
CA ALA A 316 -34.68 -5.92 6.81
C ALA A 316 -33.46 -6.61 7.45
N GLU A 317 -32.57 -7.20 6.65
CA GLU A 317 -31.32 -7.78 7.16
C GLU A 317 -30.32 -6.67 7.56
N GLU A 318 -29.72 -6.82 8.74
CA GLU A 318 -28.66 -5.92 9.19
C GLU A 318 -27.41 -6.08 8.30
N PRO A 319 -26.98 -5.04 7.56
CA PRO A 319 -25.82 -5.13 6.69
C PRO A 319 -24.54 -5.35 7.52
N GLY A 320 -23.78 -6.39 7.20
CA GLY A 320 -22.54 -6.70 7.92
C GLY A 320 -21.36 -5.81 7.51
N THR A 321 -21.40 -5.25 6.30
CA THR A 321 -20.32 -4.42 5.72
C THR A 321 -20.89 -3.38 4.75
N LEU A 322 -20.14 -2.31 4.47
CA LEU A 322 -20.51 -1.34 3.43
C LEU A 322 -20.69 -1.99 2.04
N VAL A 323 -19.94 -3.07 1.74
CA VAL A 323 -20.11 -3.79 0.47
C VAL A 323 -21.52 -4.36 0.34
N ASP A 324 -22.12 -4.81 1.45
CA ASP A 324 -23.49 -5.34 1.46
C ASP A 324 -24.50 -4.24 1.14
N GLU A 325 -24.34 -3.05 1.75
CA GLU A 325 -25.17 -1.89 1.44
C GLU A 325 -25.03 -1.44 -0.02
N LEU A 326 -23.81 -1.47 -0.57
CA LEU A 326 -23.58 -1.11 -1.96
C LEU A 326 -24.21 -2.11 -2.93
N VAL A 327 -24.18 -3.41 -2.61
CA VAL A 327 -24.89 -4.42 -3.40
C VAL A 327 -26.40 -4.22 -3.30
N LEU A 328 -26.94 -4.01 -2.11
CA LEU A 328 -28.36 -3.68 -1.92
C LEU A 328 -28.78 -2.44 -2.71
N ALA A 329 -27.98 -1.38 -2.71
CA ALA A 329 -28.25 -0.18 -3.50
C ALA A 329 -28.30 -0.45 -5.00
N VAL A 330 -27.45 -1.35 -5.51
CA VAL A 330 -27.50 -1.80 -6.91
C VAL A 330 -28.78 -2.61 -7.18
N VAL A 331 -29.14 -3.52 -6.27
CA VAL A 331 -30.35 -4.34 -6.38
C VAL A 331 -31.61 -3.47 -6.40
N ALA A 332 -31.71 -2.53 -5.46
CA ALA A 332 -32.80 -1.55 -5.39
C ALA A 332 -32.84 -0.65 -6.63
N GLY A 333 -31.68 -0.16 -7.09
CA GLY A 333 -31.60 0.75 -8.23
C GLY A 333 -32.07 0.10 -9.53
N VAL A 334 -31.58 -1.11 -9.84
CA VAL A 334 -32.02 -1.84 -11.03
C VAL A 334 -33.48 -2.23 -10.90
N THR A 335 -33.92 -2.74 -9.76
CA THR A 335 -35.33 -3.14 -9.58
C THR A 335 -36.26 -1.94 -9.79
N ALA A 336 -35.96 -0.78 -9.19
CA ALA A 336 -36.78 0.42 -9.34
C ALA A 336 -36.85 0.95 -10.78
N GLU A 337 -35.73 0.97 -11.51
CA GLU A 337 -35.68 1.42 -12.92
C GLU A 337 -36.58 0.57 -13.83
N TYR A 338 -36.56 -0.76 -13.67
CA TYR A 338 -37.32 -1.67 -14.54
C TYR A 338 -38.77 -1.81 -14.10
N GLN A 339 -39.06 -1.69 -12.81
CA GLN A 339 -40.42 -1.59 -12.30
C GLN A 339 -41.13 -0.35 -12.84
N GLU A 340 -40.51 0.83 -12.72
CA GLU A 340 -41.04 2.09 -13.28
C GLU A 340 -41.40 1.91 -14.76
N HIS A 341 -40.45 1.41 -15.56
CA HIS A 341 -40.65 1.24 -16.99
C HIS A 341 -41.78 0.27 -17.32
N ALA A 342 -41.85 -0.87 -16.64
CA ALA A 342 -42.86 -1.89 -16.89
C ALA A 342 -44.26 -1.41 -16.46
N PHE A 343 -44.42 -0.82 -15.28
CA PHE A 343 -45.70 -0.22 -14.85
C PHE A 343 -46.17 0.85 -15.83
N LYS A 344 -45.27 1.74 -16.26
CA LYS A 344 -45.60 2.78 -17.25
C LYS A 344 -46.06 2.20 -18.58
N LYS A 345 -45.35 1.17 -19.07
CA LYS A 345 -45.70 0.51 -20.34
C LYS A 345 -47.06 -0.20 -20.27
N LEU A 346 -47.44 -0.69 -19.10
CA LEU A 346 -48.72 -1.36 -18.84
C LEU A 346 -49.86 -0.39 -18.47
N GLY A 347 -49.62 0.93 -18.49
CA GLY A 347 -50.65 1.95 -18.18
C GLY A 347 -50.98 2.11 -16.69
N MET A 348 -50.09 1.64 -15.80
CA MET A 348 -50.24 1.70 -14.35
C MET A 348 -49.49 2.90 -13.78
N GLU A 349 -50.04 4.10 -13.98
CA GLU A 349 -49.34 5.38 -13.74
C GLU A 349 -49.02 5.65 -12.26
N GLU A 350 -49.88 5.22 -11.32
CA GLU A 350 -49.67 5.45 -9.89
C GLU A 350 -48.46 4.65 -9.37
N GLU A 351 -48.41 3.36 -9.71
CA GLU A 351 -47.29 2.49 -9.37
C GLU A 351 -46.01 2.90 -10.10
N ALA A 352 -46.11 3.31 -11.37
CA ALA A 352 -44.98 3.86 -12.10
C ALA A 352 -44.39 5.09 -11.40
N LEU A 353 -45.24 5.99 -10.87
CA LEU A 353 -44.81 7.17 -10.14
C LEU A 353 -44.09 6.80 -8.83
N ARG A 354 -44.59 5.80 -8.08
CA ARG A 354 -43.91 5.27 -6.86
C ARG A 354 -42.49 4.84 -7.18
N TRP A 355 -42.30 4.02 -8.21
CA TRP A 355 -40.99 3.48 -8.57
C TRP A 355 -40.06 4.53 -9.20
N LYS A 356 -40.61 5.45 -9.98
CA LYS A 356 -39.88 6.61 -10.50
C LYS A 356 -39.26 7.45 -9.40
N ASN A 357 -40.01 7.73 -8.34
CA ASN A 357 -39.51 8.50 -7.19
C ASN A 357 -38.37 7.75 -6.49
N MET A 358 -38.46 6.43 -6.34
CA MET A 358 -37.39 5.60 -5.78
C MET A 358 -36.13 5.61 -6.66
N SER A 359 -36.30 5.35 -7.96
CA SER A 359 -35.23 5.35 -8.97
C SER A 359 -34.49 6.68 -8.99
N ALA A 360 -35.23 7.80 -9.02
CA ALA A 360 -34.68 9.15 -8.98
C ALA A 360 -33.86 9.42 -7.71
N ARG A 361 -34.33 8.99 -6.53
CA ARG A 361 -33.59 9.12 -5.26
C ARG A 361 -32.28 8.34 -5.28
N LEU A 362 -32.30 7.09 -5.72
CA LEU A 362 -31.11 6.23 -5.79
C LEU A 362 -30.10 6.75 -6.81
N GLN A 363 -30.57 7.26 -7.96
CA GLN A 363 -29.71 7.88 -8.96
C GLN A 363 -29.07 9.17 -8.43
N ALA A 364 -29.85 10.04 -7.78
CA ALA A 364 -29.31 11.26 -7.18
C ALA A 364 -28.25 10.94 -6.12
N ARG A 365 -28.45 9.92 -5.28
CA ARG A 365 -27.44 9.44 -4.31
C ARG A 365 -26.17 8.98 -5.02
N ALA A 366 -26.30 8.18 -6.09
CA ALA A 366 -25.16 7.67 -6.86
C ALA A 366 -24.37 8.79 -7.57
N GLU A 367 -25.03 9.82 -8.07
CA GLU A 367 -24.38 10.98 -8.71
C GLU A 367 -23.71 11.91 -7.69
N ASN A 368 -24.30 12.04 -6.49
CA ASN A 368 -23.78 12.91 -5.44
C ASN A 368 -22.54 12.33 -4.75
N ARG A 369 -22.38 11.00 -4.66
CA ARG A 369 -21.25 10.37 -3.95
C ARG A 369 -19.87 10.86 -4.42
N HIS A 370 -19.70 11.08 -5.74
CA HIS A 370 -18.42 11.52 -6.30
C HIS A 370 -18.11 13.00 -6.00
N LYS A 371 -19.14 13.77 -5.63
CA LYS A 371 -19.03 15.19 -5.28
C LYS A 371 -18.89 15.41 -3.77
N ARG A 372 -19.13 14.38 -2.95
CA ARG A 372 -19.05 14.50 -1.49
C ARG A 372 -17.60 14.78 -1.07
N PRO A 373 -17.34 15.85 -0.30
CA PRO A 373 -16.03 16.06 0.29
C PRO A 373 -15.77 14.97 1.34
N PHE A 374 -14.50 14.63 1.57
CA PHE A 374 -14.14 13.87 2.76
C PHE A 374 -14.11 14.82 3.96
N ILE A 375 -14.74 14.45 5.08
CA ILE A 375 -14.85 15.29 6.27
C ILE A 375 -13.93 14.76 7.37
N VAL A 376 -13.07 15.63 7.91
CA VAL A 376 -12.22 15.35 9.08
C VAL A 376 -12.38 16.50 10.07
N ASP A 377 -12.62 16.19 11.34
CA ASP A 377 -12.90 17.18 12.40
C ASP A 377 -14.00 18.19 12.00
N GLY A 378 -15.05 17.68 11.31
CA GLY A 378 -16.17 18.49 10.83
C GLY A 378 -15.83 19.42 9.64
N LYS A 379 -14.63 19.34 9.07
CA LYS A 379 -14.18 20.19 7.95
C LYS A 379 -13.94 19.36 6.69
N ALA A 380 -14.29 19.93 5.54
CA ALA A 380 -13.98 19.33 4.25
C ALA A 380 -12.48 19.38 3.98
N VAL A 381 -11.88 18.25 3.63
CA VAL A 381 -10.45 18.14 3.37
C VAL A 381 -10.16 17.63 1.95
N PRO A 382 -9.10 18.14 1.30
CA PRO A 382 -8.68 17.63 -0.01
C PRO A 382 -8.25 16.17 0.07
N ALA A 383 -8.53 15.44 -1.01
CA ALA A 383 -8.17 14.02 -1.13
C ALA A 383 -6.66 13.79 -0.95
N GLY A 384 -6.29 12.79 -0.17
CA GLY A 384 -4.91 12.41 0.11
C GLY A 384 -4.14 13.39 1.02
N LYS A 385 -4.75 14.50 1.46
CA LYS A 385 -4.04 15.52 2.24
C LYS A 385 -3.85 15.12 3.69
N GLN A 386 -4.84 14.48 4.31
CA GLN A 386 -4.80 14.06 5.72
C GLN A 386 -4.83 12.55 5.89
N THR A 387 -4.81 11.80 4.79
CA THR A 387 -4.92 10.36 4.80
C THR A 387 -3.62 9.73 4.31
N GLY A 388 -3.30 8.55 4.83
CA GLY A 388 -2.19 7.77 4.29
C GLY A 388 -2.49 7.24 2.88
N LEU A 389 -1.47 7.09 2.04
CA LEU A 389 -1.47 6.41 0.76
C LEU A 389 -2.03 4.98 0.79
N PHE A 390 -1.65 4.15 1.77
CA PHE A 390 -1.99 2.72 1.79
C PHE A 390 -3.30 2.43 2.52
N PHE A 391 -3.52 3.07 3.68
CA PHE A 391 -4.72 2.84 4.48
C PHE A 391 -5.82 3.88 4.27
N GLY A 392 -5.44 5.07 3.80
CA GLY A 392 -6.34 6.22 3.72
C GLY A 392 -7.21 6.28 2.48
N ASP A 393 -6.75 5.76 1.34
CA ASP A 393 -7.53 5.71 0.10
C ASP A 393 -8.85 4.93 0.28
N GLY A 394 -8.81 3.83 1.04
CA GLY A 394 -9.99 3.07 1.41
C GLY A 394 -10.96 3.89 2.25
N VAL A 395 -10.46 4.58 3.28
CA VAL A 395 -11.27 5.40 4.19
C VAL A 395 -11.97 6.55 3.45
N GLU A 396 -11.25 7.27 2.58
CA GLU A 396 -11.86 8.36 1.80
C GLU A 396 -12.94 7.85 0.86
N MET A 397 -12.67 6.74 0.17
CA MET A 397 -13.63 6.12 -0.73
C MET A 397 -14.90 5.72 0.03
N VAL A 398 -14.74 4.98 1.13
CA VAL A 398 -15.82 4.48 2.00
C VAL A 398 -16.64 5.65 2.55
N ALA A 399 -15.98 6.69 3.07
CA ALA A 399 -16.66 7.86 3.62
C ALA A 399 -17.55 8.56 2.58
N ARG A 400 -17.09 8.69 1.32
CA ARG A 400 -17.89 9.30 0.25
C ARG A 400 -19.13 8.48 -0.15
N HIS A 401 -19.16 7.18 0.15
CA HIS A 401 -20.33 6.34 -0.08
C HIS A 401 -21.41 6.51 1.00
N ALA A 402 -21.03 6.86 2.23
CA ALA A 402 -21.97 7.17 3.31
C ALA A 402 -22.62 8.55 3.09
N GLU A 403 -23.94 8.65 3.31
CA GLU A 403 -24.66 9.94 3.33
C GLU A 403 -24.26 10.78 4.53
N HIS A 404 -24.23 10.14 5.69
CA HIS A 404 -23.68 10.68 6.92
C HIS A 404 -22.34 9.98 7.16
N GLN A 405 -21.26 10.69 6.86
CA GLN A 405 -19.92 10.14 7.08
C GLN A 405 -19.75 9.86 8.58
N PRO A 406 -19.14 8.73 8.96
CA PRO A 406 -18.73 8.54 10.35
C PRO A 406 -17.83 9.72 10.74
N PRO A 407 -17.94 10.23 11.97
CA PRO A 407 -17.00 11.26 12.44
C PRO A 407 -15.60 10.66 12.38
N VAL A 408 -14.72 11.28 11.60
CA VAL A 408 -13.30 10.94 11.54
C VAL A 408 -12.54 12.14 12.06
N THR A 409 -11.64 11.87 13.00
CA THR A 409 -10.76 12.88 13.59
C THR A 409 -9.37 12.82 12.98
N ASP A 410 -8.64 13.94 12.98
CA ASP A 410 -7.27 13.93 12.50
C ASP A 410 -6.37 12.99 13.33
N ALA A 411 -6.66 12.84 14.62
CA ALA A 411 -5.97 11.93 15.53
C ALA A 411 -6.13 10.45 15.15
N GLU A 412 -7.24 10.06 14.54
CA GLU A 412 -7.43 8.68 14.04
C GLU A 412 -6.65 8.43 12.74
N LEU A 413 -6.41 9.47 11.95
CA LEU A 413 -5.70 9.39 10.68
C LEU A 413 -4.18 9.57 10.82
N GLU A 414 -3.75 10.30 11.85
CA GLU A 414 -2.34 10.62 12.12
C GLU A 414 -1.44 9.38 12.19
N PRO A 415 -1.78 8.29 12.92
CA PRO A 415 -0.92 7.11 12.98
C PRO A 415 -0.64 6.51 11.60
N GLY A 416 -1.65 6.47 10.73
CA GLY A 416 -1.50 5.97 9.36
C GLY A 416 -0.56 6.83 8.52
N ARG A 417 -0.66 8.17 8.63
CA ARG A 417 0.28 9.10 7.97
C ARG A 417 1.70 8.93 8.49
N LEU A 418 1.89 8.90 9.81
CA LEU A 418 3.21 8.81 10.42
C LEU A 418 3.89 7.48 10.08
N PHE A 419 3.14 6.38 10.11
CA PHE A 419 3.62 5.06 9.68
C PHE A 419 4.19 5.11 8.27
N GLU A 420 3.46 5.72 7.36
CA GLU A 420 3.85 5.86 5.98
C GLU A 420 5.10 6.72 5.77
N HIS A 421 5.19 7.85 6.48
CA HIS A 421 6.39 8.68 6.47
C HIS A 421 7.61 7.93 7.01
N GLU A 422 7.44 7.08 8.04
CA GLU A 422 8.51 6.19 8.52
C GLU A 422 8.92 5.17 7.46
N MET A 423 7.94 4.51 6.86
CA MET A 423 8.21 3.50 5.84
C MET A 423 8.93 4.11 4.64
N ALA A 424 8.47 5.27 4.15
CA ALA A 424 9.16 6.00 3.09
C ALA A 424 10.56 6.44 3.50
N SER A 425 10.75 6.90 4.74
CA SER A 425 12.09 7.27 5.25
C SER A 425 13.07 6.09 5.23
N ARG A 426 12.60 4.89 5.58
CA ARG A 426 13.41 3.66 5.52
C ARG A 426 13.78 3.30 4.08
N PHE A 427 12.80 3.29 3.17
CA PHE A 427 13.06 3.04 1.74
C PHE A 427 14.05 4.03 1.15
N LEU A 428 13.89 5.32 1.47
CA LEU A 428 14.81 6.36 1.04
C LEU A 428 16.20 6.14 1.64
N ALA A 429 16.33 5.83 2.93
CA ALA A 429 17.62 5.53 3.56
C ALA A 429 18.38 4.40 2.83
N HIS A 430 17.69 3.31 2.44
CA HIS A 430 18.29 2.26 1.61
C HIS A 430 18.66 2.76 0.20
N ALA A 431 17.79 3.54 -0.43
CA ALA A 431 18.09 4.15 -1.73
C ALA A 431 19.37 5.01 -1.65
N LEU A 432 19.63 5.67 -0.53
CA LEU A 432 20.82 6.49 -0.32
C LEU A 432 22.09 5.64 -0.36
N TRP A 433 22.07 4.50 0.32
CA TRP A 433 23.19 3.55 0.30
C TRP A 433 23.47 3.07 -1.12
N VAL A 434 22.41 2.76 -1.87
CA VAL A 434 22.52 2.38 -3.28
C VAL A 434 23.06 3.53 -4.12
N LEU A 435 22.64 4.77 -3.89
CA LEU A 435 23.12 5.97 -4.59
C LEU A 435 24.57 6.32 -4.25
N PHE A 436 25.09 5.93 -3.08
CA PHE A 436 26.50 6.12 -2.76
C PHE A 436 27.43 5.12 -3.48
N LEU A 437 26.93 3.94 -3.87
CA LEU A 437 27.72 2.95 -4.63
C LEU A 437 28.27 3.51 -5.96
N PRO A 438 27.47 4.13 -6.85
CA PRO A 438 28.00 4.73 -8.07
C PRO A 438 28.92 5.91 -7.76
N CYS A 439 28.67 6.72 -6.72
CA CYS A 439 29.62 7.77 -6.32
C CYS A 439 30.97 7.18 -5.91
N ALA A 440 30.96 6.11 -5.11
CA ALA A 440 32.17 5.37 -4.73
C ALA A 440 32.85 4.73 -5.94
N ALA A 441 32.08 4.17 -6.89
CA ALA A 441 32.58 3.61 -8.13
C ALA A 441 33.23 4.68 -9.03
N VAL A 442 32.63 5.87 -9.13
CA VAL A 442 33.21 7.01 -9.86
C VAL A 442 34.51 7.45 -9.20
N LEU A 443 34.56 7.60 -7.87
CA LEU A 443 35.80 7.93 -7.13
C LEU A 443 36.86 6.84 -7.30
N PHE A 444 36.46 5.58 -7.29
CA PHE A 444 37.32 4.43 -7.54
C PHE A 444 37.87 4.49 -8.97
N CYS A 445 37.04 4.71 -9.99
CA CYS A 445 37.48 4.83 -11.38
C CYS A 445 38.35 6.06 -11.61
N TYR A 446 38.05 7.18 -10.94
CA TYR A 446 38.85 8.41 -11.00
C TYR A 446 40.31 8.18 -10.61
N ARG A 447 40.60 7.18 -9.77
CA ARG A 447 41.98 6.81 -9.40
C ARG A 447 42.84 6.31 -10.58
N PHE A 448 42.20 5.90 -11.68
CA PHE A 448 42.86 5.52 -12.93
C PHE A 448 43.00 6.70 -13.90
N CYS A 449 42.20 7.75 -13.76
CA CYS A 449 42.30 8.98 -14.56
C CYS A 449 43.37 9.94 -14.03
N VAL A 450 43.83 9.75 -12.79
CA VAL A 450 44.84 10.59 -12.13
C VAL A 450 46.22 9.92 -12.19
N THR A 451 47.26 10.71 -12.45
CA THR A 451 48.65 10.21 -12.50
C THR A 451 49.06 9.56 -11.17
N ALA A 452 49.94 8.54 -11.26
CA ALA A 452 50.43 7.83 -10.08
C ALA A 452 51.11 8.77 -9.07
N VAL A 453 51.83 9.79 -9.57
CA VAL A 453 52.48 10.84 -8.78
C VAL A 453 51.46 11.63 -7.96
N SER A 454 50.42 12.20 -8.60
CA SER A 454 49.39 12.98 -7.91
C SER A 454 48.60 12.14 -6.90
N ARG A 455 48.34 10.86 -7.20
CA ARG A 455 47.65 9.93 -6.29
C ARG A 455 48.47 9.66 -5.04
N ARG A 456 49.74 9.28 -5.19
CA ARG A 456 50.63 8.95 -4.05
C ARG A 456 50.95 10.19 -3.21
N LEU A 457 51.15 11.36 -3.83
CA LEU A 457 51.29 12.62 -3.10
C LEU A 457 50.01 13.00 -2.36
N SER A 458 48.83 12.84 -2.96
CA SER A 458 47.55 13.10 -2.27
C SER A 458 47.36 12.20 -1.05
N LEU A 459 47.71 10.91 -1.16
CA LEU A 459 47.70 9.99 -0.03
C LEU A 459 48.68 10.44 1.07
N ARG A 460 49.87 10.91 0.69
CA ARG A 460 50.84 11.45 1.65
C ARG A 460 50.32 12.70 2.36
N MET A 461 49.62 13.59 1.66
CA MET A 461 49.02 14.79 2.26
C MET A 461 47.86 14.46 3.21
N ARG A 462 47.13 13.38 2.95
CA ARG A 462 46.10 12.86 3.88
C ARG A 462 46.69 12.50 5.24
N ASP A 463 47.90 11.96 5.28
CA ASP A 463 48.55 11.51 6.52
C ASP A 463 48.92 12.68 7.47
N LEU A 464 48.80 13.93 7.02
CA LEU A 464 48.95 15.10 7.88
C LEU A 464 47.71 15.36 8.77
N LEU A 465 46.55 14.80 8.39
CA LEU A 465 45.31 14.89 9.16
C LEU A 465 45.41 13.97 10.38
N ASP A 466 45.14 14.53 11.56
CA ASP A 466 45.07 13.75 12.79
C ASP A 466 43.64 13.31 13.13
N PHE A 467 43.51 12.53 14.21
CA PHE A 467 42.21 12.07 14.68
C PHE A 467 41.22 13.22 14.94
N ARG A 468 41.69 14.39 15.40
CA ARG A 468 40.81 15.56 15.63
C ARG A 468 40.33 16.11 14.30
N ASP A 469 41.18 16.14 13.28
CA ASP A 469 40.78 16.52 11.92
C ASP A 469 39.70 15.57 11.36
N HIS A 470 39.86 14.26 11.57
CA HIS A 470 38.83 13.27 11.22
C HIS A 470 37.53 13.44 12.01
N ALA A 471 37.60 13.75 13.31
CA ALA A 471 36.42 14.05 14.12
C ALA A 471 35.66 15.28 13.60
N TRP A 472 36.37 16.31 13.11
CA TRP A 472 35.73 17.45 12.44
C TRP A 472 35.07 17.07 11.13
N VAL A 473 35.69 16.21 10.31
CA VAL A 473 35.09 15.72 9.06
C VAL A 473 33.83 14.91 9.34
N ILE A 474 33.83 14.03 10.33
CA ILE A 474 32.64 13.25 10.71
C ILE A 474 31.57 14.17 11.32
N GLY A 475 31.96 15.00 12.30
CA GLY A 475 31.05 15.88 13.02
C GLY A 475 30.38 16.92 12.12
N LEU A 476 31.16 17.75 11.43
CA LEU A 476 30.61 18.80 10.57
C LEU A 476 30.22 18.30 9.19
N GLY A 477 30.92 17.31 8.64
CA GLY A 477 30.67 16.82 7.28
C GLY A 477 29.47 15.88 7.19
N VAL A 478 29.24 15.04 8.21
CA VAL A 478 28.23 13.97 8.15
C VAL A 478 27.15 14.16 9.21
N LEU A 479 27.53 14.23 10.49
CA LEU A 479 26.57 14.28 11.60
C LEU A 479 25.77 15.58 11.61
N LEU A 480 26.39 16.73 11.37
CA LEU A 480 25.68 18.01 11.38
C LEU A 480 24.60 18.10 10.29
N PRO A 481 24.86 17.79 9.00
CA PRO A 481 23.80 17.72 7.99
C PRO A 481 22.68 16.73 8.34
N PHE A 482 23.05 15.57 8.88
CA PHE A 482 22.07 14.57 9.31
C PHE A 482 21.14 15.11 10.40
N LEU A 483 21.73 15.63 11.49
CA LEU A 483 20.97 16.18 12.61
C LEU A 483 20.13 17.37 12.18
N PHE A 484 20.63 18.22 11.27
CA PHE A 484 19.88 19.33 10.71
C PHE A 484 18.64 18.84 9.96
N VAL A 485 18.79 17.90 9.01
CA VAL A 485 17.65 17.36 8.25
C VAL A 485 16.69 16.61 9.16
N MET A 486 17.18 15.86 10.14
CA MET A 486 16.34 15.17 11.11
C MET A 486 15.58 16.13 12.01
N ALA A 487 16.19 17.23 12.46
CA ALA A 487 15.52 18.26 13.23
C ALA A 487 14.40 18.91 12.42
N VAL A 488 14.64 19.26 11.15
CA VAL A 488 13.62 19.80 10.25
C VAL A 488 12.48 18.78 10.05
N ASN A 489 12.81 17.53 9.76
CA ASN A 489 11.82 16.48 9.48
C ASN A 489 10.98 16.09 10.72
N ARG A 490 11.59 16.05 11.91
CA ARG A 490 10.94 15.52 13.13
C ARG A 490 10.40 16.56 14.08
N LEU A 491 11.01 17.75 14.14
CA LEU A 491 10.70 18.77 15.14
C LEU A 491 9.96 19.97 14.56
N THR A 492 9.78 20.02 13.23
CA THR A 492 9.13 21.17 12.58
C THR A 492 8.06 20.73 11.59
N PRO A 493 7.05 21.58 11.32
CA PRO A 493 6.03 21.33 10.30
C PRO A 493 6.60 21.17 8.88
N LEU A 494 7.82 21.68 8.64
CA LEU A 494 8.49 21.57 7.34
C LEU A 494 8.76 20.12 6.94
N GLY A 495 8.79 19.19 7.91
CA GLY A 495 8.85 17.75 7.63
C GLY A 495 7.67 17.21 6.82
N GLY A 496 6.54 17.92 6.80
CA GLY A 496 5.34 17.52 6.05
C GLY A 496 4.62 16.29 6.62
N ARG A 497 4.93 15.92 7.88
CA ARG A 497 4.40 14.73 8.55
C ARG A 497 2.92 14.85 8.91
N GLU A 498 2.43 16.09 9.04
CA GLU A 498 1.01 16.42 9.18
C GLU A 498 0.19 16.15 7.91
N PHE A 499 0.86 15.99 6.76
CA PHE A 499 0.21 15.71 5.49
C PHE A 499 0.42 14.25 5.08
N GLY A 500 -0.60 13.70 4.42
CA GLY A 500 -0.47 12.45 3.68
C GLY A 500 0.59 12.56 2.59
N MET A 501 1.33 11.48 2.36
CA MET A 501 2.36 11.44 1.30
C MET A 501 1.78 11.69 -0.09
N ARG A 502 0.53 11.28 -0.33
CA ARG A 502 -0.19 11.55 -1.58
C ARG A 502 -0.47 13.03 -1.78
N GLY A 503 -0.96 13.71 -0.75
CA GLY A 503 -1.28 15.13 -0.79
C GLY A 503 -0.06 16.02 -1.02
N THR A 504 1.14 15.53 -0.66
CA THR A 504 2.43 16.19 -0.93
C THR A 504 3.14 15.64 -2.15
N LEU A 505 2.53 14.69 -2.89
CA LEU A 505 3.12 13.99 -4.03
C LEU A 505 4.52 13.42 -3.75
N MET A 506 4.77 12.99 -2.50
CA MET A 506 6.09 12.56 -2.01
C MET A 506 7.19 13.63 -2.09
N MET A 507 6.88 14.87 -2.49
CA MET A 507 7.89 15.88 -2.78
C MET A 507 8.66 16.30 -1.54
N LEU A 508 7.98 16.47 -0.39
CA LEU A 508 8.61 16.91 0.85
C LEU A 508 9.60 15.88 1.42
N PRO A 509 9.21 14.61 1.64
CA PRO A 509 10.17 13.57 2.05
C PRO A 509 11.33 13.41 1.07
N LEU A 510 11.05 13.43 -0.24
CA LEU A 510 12.08 13.29 -1.28
C LEU A 510 13.04 14.49 -1.29
N ALA A 511 12.55 15.71 -1.10
CA ALA A 511 13.37 16.92 -1.07
C ALA A 511 14.34 16.92 0.12
N HIS A 512 13.87 16.54 1.32
CA HIS A 512 14.75 16.39 2.49
C HIS A 512 15.83 15.35 2.25
N PHE A 513 15.45 14.25 1.62
CA PHE A 513 16.35 13.16 1.30
C PHE A 513 17.44 13.55 0.29
N VAL A 514 17.03 14.13 -0.84
CA VAL A 514 17.96 14.63 -1.86
C VAL A 514 18.84 15.75 -1.29
N GLY A 515 18.28 16.62 -0.46
CA GLY A 515 19.03 17.66 0.26
C GLY A 515 20.11 17.07 1.16
N LEU A 516 19.78 16.06 1.97
CA LEU A 516 20.76 15.35 2.80
C LEU A 516 21.87 14.71 1.96
N TRP A 517 21.49 14.02 0.87
CA TRP A 517 22.45 13.40 -0.04
C TRP A 517 23.44 14.41 -0.62
N LEU A 518 22.95 15.55 -1.10
CA LEU A 518 23.78 16.64 -1.62
C LEU A 518 24.69 17.22 -0.53
N LEU A 519 24.18 17.45 0.68
CA LEU A 519 24.98 17.93 1.79
C LEU A 519 26.10 16.95 2.15
N TRP A 520 25.83 15.64 2.17
CA TRP A 520 26.84 14.61 2.40
C TRP A 520 27.85 14.46 1.26
N LEU A 521 27.54 14.89 0.04
CA LEU A 521 28.54 14.98 -1.03
C LEU A 521 29.43 16.22 -0.92
N VAL A 522 28.86 17.37 -0.55
CA VAL A 522 29.56 18.66 -0.61
C VAL A 522 30.27 18.99 0.71
N VAL A 523 29.59 18.88 1.85
CA VAL A 523 30.08 19.40 3.13
C VAL A 523 31.34 18.65 3.60
N PRO A 524 31.43 17.30 3.56
CA PRO A 524 32.66 16.60 3.90
C PRO A 524 33.86 17.05 3.06
N VAL A 525 33.66 17.29 1.75
CA VAL A 525 34.72 17.76 0.86
C VAL A 525 35.22 19.14 1.25
N GLN A 526 34.31 20.07 1.60
CA GLN A 526 34.68 21.41 2.05
C GLN A 526 35.40 21.37 3.40
N VAL A 527 34.94 20.53 4.34
CA VAL A 527 35.59 20.36 5.65
C VAL A 527 36.99 19.75 5.46
N ILE A 528 37.15 18.75 4.59
CA ILE A 528 38.46 18.17 4.24
C ILE A 528 39.37 19.24 3.65
N ARG A 529 38.90 20.06 2.71
CA ARG A 529 39.68 21.18 2.13
C ARG A 529 40.10 22.19 3.20
N TRP A 530 39.21 22.51 4.14
CA TRP A 530 39.53 23.38 5.27
C TRP A 530 40.63 22.79 6.16
N ARG A 531 40.53 21.51 6.53
CA ARG A 531 41.56 20.85 7.35
C ARG A 531 42.88 20.71 6.60
N LEU A 532 42.85 20.33 5.31
CA LEU A 532 44.03 20.24 4.47
C LEU A 532 44.69 21.60 4.27
N ARG A 533 43.96 22.69 4.06
CA ARG A 533 44.56 24.04 4.04
C ARG A 533 45.26 24.37 5.35
N ARG A 534 44.67 24.00 6.48
CA ARG A 534 45.26 24.27 7.81
C ARG A 534 46.55 23.46 8.05
N ARG A 535 46.62 22.22 7.55
CA ARG A 535 47.76 21.31 7.77
C ARG A 535 48.83 21.35 6.69
N ALA A 536 48.41 21.55 5.44
CA ALA A 536 49.21 21.42 4.23
C ALA A 536 49.14 22.68 3.35
N GLY A 537 48.66 23.82 3.87
CA GLY A 537 48.47 25.04 3.08
C GLY A 537 49.73 25.60 2.42
N HIS A 538 50.91 25.27 2.95
CA HIS A 538 52.21 25.59 2.34
C HIS A 538 52.46 24.83 1.02
N PHE A 539 51.73 23.74 0.73
CA PHE A 539 51.70 23.05 -0.56
C PHE A 539 50.64 23.60 -1.53
N GLY A 540 50.13 24.82 -1.31
CA GLY A 540 49.21 25.48 -2.23
C GLY A 540 47.76 24.97 -2.21
N PHE A 541 47.38 24.15 -1.22
CA PHE A 541 45.99 23.72 -1.04
C PHE A 541 45.07 24.93 -0.79
N ARG A 542 44.07 25.09 -1.65
CA ARG A 542 43.05 26.13 -1.51
C ARG A 542 42.07 25.79 -0.41
N GLY A 543 41.55 26.82 0.25
CA GLY A 543 40.56 26.67 1.31
C GLY A 543 39.20 26.23 0.79
N PRO A 544 38.23 26.02 1.70
CA PRO A 544 36.86 25.79 1.30
C PRO A 544 36.36 26.99 0.49
N ARG A 545 35.57 26.69 -0.54
CA ARG A 545 34.84 27.66 -1.34
C ARG A 545 33.39 27.56 -0.92
N TRP A 546 33.04 28.32 0.10
CA TRP A 546 31.68 28.32 0.63
C TRP A 546 30.71 29.08 -0.28
N TRP A 547 31.23 29.95 -1.15
CA TRP A 547 30.44 30.91 -1.95
C TRP A 547 31.01 31.19 -3.36
N ASP A 548 32.00 30.41 -3.82
CA ASP A 548 32.50 30.41 -5.23
C ASP A 548 32.03 29.12 -5.91
#